data_AF-A0A9E0Q8Q4-F1
#
_entry.id   AF-A0A9E0Q8Q4-F1
#
_cell.length_a   1.000
_cell.length_b   1.000
_cell.length_c   1.000
_cell.angle_alpha   90.00
_cell.angle_beta   90.00
_cell.angle_gamma   90.00
#
_symmetry.space_group_name_H-M   'P 1'
#
loop_
_entity.id
_entity.type
_entity.pdbx_description
1 polymer ?
#
loop_
_entity_poly.entity_id
_entity_poly.type
_entity_poly.pdbx_seq_one_letter_code
_entity_poly.pdbx_strand_id
1 'polypeptide(L)'
;MKKNKINPEEMTVYETLQIFPNARNYKTNLTKKYRNRKQWKRPDPQEILSVIPGVVTSFSVELGSHVNKGDEIMIYEAMKMQNIIRAPFDGTVEQIFVKTGEKVAKGVVMMYLKSDVEFVYEDINDDLSAIVPDPVV
;
A
#
# COMPACT_ATOMS: atom_id res chain seq x y z
N MET A 1 6.88 32.66 42.29
CA MET A 1 7.42 31.27 42.34
C MET A 1 6.72 30.48 41.24
N LYS A 2 7.30 29.84 40.22
CA LYS A 2 8.63 29.82 39.60
C LYS A 2 8.36 30.03 38.09
N LYS A 3 9.10 30.93 37.43
CA LYS A 3 9.06 31.06 35.97
C LYS A 3 9.75 29.81 35.40
N ASN A 4 9.03 28.95 34.69
CA ASN A 4 9.66 27.86 33.94
C ASN A 4 10.48 28.49 32.81
N LYS A 5 11.77 28.69 33.08
CA LYS A 5 12.77 29.01 32.07
C LYS A 5 12.82 27.83 31.12
N ILE A 6 12.32 28.02 29.91
CA ILE A 6 12.53 27.10 28.80
C ILE A 6 14.03 27.18 28.50
N ASN A 7 14.75 26.07 28.67
CA ASN A 7 16.18 25.99 28.46
C ASN A 7 16.51 26.31 26.99
N PRO A 8 17.49 27.17 26.69
CA PRO A 8 17.92 27.48 25.33
C PRO A 8 18.71 26.34 24.64
N GLU A 9 18.82 25.18 25.28
CA GLU A 9 19.63 24.03 24.86
C GLU A 9 18.80 22.80 24.44
N GLU A 10 17.47 22.93 24.28
CA GLU A 10 16.74 21.98 23.44
C GLU A 10 17.14 22.23 21.99
N MET A 11 18.30 21.65 21.63
CA MET A 11 18.90 21.68 20.31
C MET A 11 17.80 21.44 19.29
N THR A 12 17.44 22.48 18.56
CA THR A 12 16.53 22.39 17.44
C THR A 12 17.14 21.39 16.45
N VAL A 13 16.63 20.16 16.47
CA VAL A 13 17.04 19.10 15.56
C VAL A 13 16.52 19.48 14.17
N TYR A 14 17.32 20.28 13.47
CA TYR A 14 17.08 20.64 12.08
C TYR A 14 17.38 19.42 11.22
N GLU A 15 16.39 18.96 10.47
CA GLU A 15 16.58 17.91 9.47
C GLU A 15 16.85 18.59 8.12
N THR A 16 17.71 17.97 7.30
CA THR A 16 18.01 18.49 5.97
C THR A 16 16.92 18.00 5.01
N LEU A 17 16.17 18.94 4.44
CA LEU A 17 15.16 18.67 3.42
C LEU A 17 15.76 19.01 2.04
N GLN A 18 15.87 17.99 1.20
CA GLN A 18 16.21 18.11 -0.21
C GLN A 18 14.95 17.79 -1.03
N ILE A 19 14.47 18.76 -1.82
CA ILE A 19 13.20 18.64 -2.56
C ILE A 19 13.42 17.90 -3.89
N PHE A 20 14.57 18.09 -4.54
CA PHE A 20 14.93 17.44 -5.80
C PHE A 20 16.37 16.89 -5.76
N PRO A 21 16.69 15.86 -6.55
CA PRO A 21 18.08 15.51 -6.81
C PRO A 21 18.79 16.77 -7.34
N ASN A 22 19.86 17.23 -6.69
CA ASN A 22 20.61 18.48 -6.97
C ASN A 22 20.02 19.82 -6.47
N ALA A 23 18.91 19.81 -5.74
CA ALA A 23 18.42 21.04 -5.11
C ALA A 23 19.32 21.51 -3.95
N ARG A 24 19.23 22.80 -3.62
CA ARG A 24 19.87 23.36 -2.42
C ARG A 24 19.36 22.64 -1.17
N ASN A 25 20.28 22.20 -0.32
CA ASN A 25 19.95 21.57 0.96
C ASN A 25 19.42 22.63 1.94
N TYR A 26 18.14 22.52 2.32
CA TYR A 26 17.53 23.40 3.32
C TYR A 26 17.51 22.71 4.68
N LYS A 27 18.08 23.35 5.71
CA LYS A 27 17.90 22.92 7.11
C LYS A 27 16.57 23.46 7.60
N THR A 28 15.60 22.59 7.88
CA THR A 28 14.27 23.00 8.34
C THR A 28 13.77 22.11 9.46
N ASN A 29 12.87 22.65 10.27
CA ASN A 29 12.14 21.85 11.25
C ASN A 29 10.95 21.20 10.55
N LEU A 30 11.05 19.89 10.29
CA LEU A 30 9.92 19.16 9.72
C LEU A 30 8.73 19.22 10.66
N THR A 31 7.61 19.67 10.12
CA THR A 31 6.34 19.71 10.85
C THR A 31 5.90 18.30 11.24
N LYS A 32 5.15 18.18 12.35
CA LYS A 32 4.52 16.89 12.75
C LYS A 32 3.68 16.30 11.60
N LYS A 33 3.02 17.16 10.81
CA LYS A 33 2.26 16.79 9.60
C LYS A 33 3.16 16.10 8.56
N TYR A 34 4.36 16.61 8.31
CA TYR A 34 5.29 16.01 7.35
C TYR A 34 5.79 14.65 7.83
N ARG A 35 6.19 14.53 9.10
CA ARG A 35 6.64 13.25 9.68
C ARG A 35 5.55 12.19 9.63
N ASN A 36 4.31 12.58 9.90
CA ASN A 36 3.16 11.66 9.94
C ASN A 36 2.51 11.43 8.57
N ARG A 37 3.07 11.96 7.47
CA ARG A 37 2.50 11.72 6.15
C ARG A 37 2.63 10.24 5.81
N LYS A 38 1.52 9.60 5.42
CA LYS A 38 1.56 8.25 4.88
C LYS A 38 2.34 8.31 3.57
N GLN A 39 3.52 7.70 3.54
CA GLN A 39 4.27 7.57 2.30
C GLN A 39 3.44 6.74 1.32
N TRP A 40 3.31 7.24 0.09
CA TRP A 40 2.65 6.49 -0.96
C TRP A 40 3.53 5.29 -1.32
N LYS A 41 2.92 4.11 -1.37
CA LYS A 41 3.57 2.87 -1.82
C LYS A 41 2.84 2.41 -3.07
N ARG A 42 3.56 1.86 -4.04
CA ARG A 42 2.96 1.19 -5.20
C ARG A 42 2.07 0.03 -4.70
N PRO A 43 0.85 -0.13 -5.22
CA PRO A 43 0.02 -1.30 -4.89
C PRO A 43 0.72 -2.59 -5.31
N ASP A 44 0.75 -3.57 -4.42
CA ASP A 44 1.28 -4.89 -4.72
C ASP A 44 0.20 -5.72 -5.45
N PRO A 45 0.47 -6.26 -6.65
CA PRO A 45 -0.49 -7.11 -7.38
C PRO A 45 -0.80 -8.42 -6.64
N GLN A 46 0.07 -8.85 -5.73
CA GLN A 46 -0.12 -10.06 -4.92
C GLN A 46 -1.09 -9.87 -3.75
N GLU A 47 -1.42 -8.61 -3.42
CA GLU A 47 -2.42 -8.29 -2.41
C GLU A 47 -3.83 -8.29 -3.02
N ILE A 48 -4.69 -9.19 -2.53
CA ILE A 48 -6.11 -9.19 -2.87
C ILE A 48 -6.83 -8.21 -1.95
N LEU A 49 -7.11 -7.02 -2.47
CA LEU A 49 -7.74 -5.90 -1.75
C LEU A 49 -9.26 -5.87 -1.93
N SER A 50 -9.96 -5.42 -0.90
CA SER A 50 -11.41 -5.15 -0.99
C SER A 50 -11.68 -3.86 -1.77
N VAL A 51 -12.21 -3.97 -2.99
CA VAL A 51 -12.58 -2.80 -3.82
C VAL A 51 -13.85 -2.12 -3.29
N ILE A 52 -14.81 -2.93 -2.84
CA ILE A 52 -16.11 -2.51 -2.32
C ILE A 52 -16.23 -3.04 -0.88
N PRO A 53 -16.75 -2.27 0.09
CA PRO A 53 -16.99 -2.78 1.43
C PRO A 53 -18.11 -3.83 1.41
N GLY A 54 -17.94 -4.91 2.17
CA GLY A 54 -18.89 -6.04 2.18
C GLY A 54 -18.65 -7.01 3.32
N VAL A 55 -19.28 -8.19 3.23
CA VAL A 55 -19.16 -9.28 4.21
C VAL A 55 -18.64 -10.52 3.50
N VAL A 56 -17.58 -11.14 4.03
CA VAL A 56 -17.06 -12.41 3.49
C VAL A 56 -18.08 -13.51 3.70
N THR A 57 -18.50 -14.19 2.64
CA THR A 57 -19.49 -15.27 2.72
C THR A 57 -18.82 -16.62 2.87
N SER A 58 -17.87 -16.93 1.97
CA SER A 58 -17.16 -18.22 1.92
C SER A 58 -15.81 -18.09 1.21
N PHE A 59 -14.93 -19.05 1.49
CA PHE A 59 -13.70 -19.27 0.73
C PHE A 59 -13.84 -20.56 -0.07
N SER A 60 -13.31 -20.54 -1.30
CA SER A 60 -13.25 -21.68 -2.19
C SER A 60 -11.86 -22.33 -2.18
N VAL A 61 -10.92 -21.75 -1.41
CA VAL A 61 -9.51 -22.16 -1.28
C VAL A 61 -9.08 -22.17 0.18
N GLU A 62 -8.01 -22.90 0.47
CA GLU A 62 -7.38 -22.95 1.78
C GLU A 62 -5.96 -22.34 1.75
N LEU A 63 -5.38 -22.13 2.93
CA LEU A 63 -4.00 -21.67 3.03
C LEU A 63 -3.05 -22.73 2.48
N GLY A 64 -2.16 -22.33 1.56
CA GLY A 64 -1.26 -23.21 0.83
C GLY A 64 -1.85 -23.83 -0.44
N SER A 65 -3.12 -23.56 -0.79
CA SER A 65 -3.70 -24.03 -2.05
C SER A 65 -3.10 -23.31 -3.25
N HIS A 66 -2.78 -24.07 -4.30
CA HIS A 66 -2.44 -23.53 -5.62
C HIS A 66 -3.71 -23.24 -6.42
N VAL A 67 -3.74 -22.10 -7.11
CA VAL A 67 -4.85 -21.65 -7.96
C VAL A 67 -4.33 -21.20 -9.31
N ASN A 68 -5.16 -21.40 -10.34
CA ASN A 68 -4.90 -20.88 -11.67
C ASN A 68 -5.64 -19.57 -11.89
N LYS A 69 -5.17 -18.78 -12.85
CA LYS A 69 -5.81 -17.55 -13.28
C LYS A 69 -7.27 -17.79 -13.63
N GLY A 70 -8.15 -17.03 -12.98
CA GLY A 70 -9.60 -17.09 -13.18
C GLY A 70 -10.32 -18.04 -12.21
N ASP A 71 -9.58 -18.87 -11.46
CA ASP A 71 -10.16 -19.72 -10.43
C ASP A 71 -10.82 -18.88 -9.35
N GLU A 72 -11.91 -19.41 -8.79
CA GLU A 72 -12.63 -18.75 -7.72
C GLU A 72 -11.89 -18.94 -6.39
N ILE A 73 -11.63 -17.83 -5.71
CA ILE A 73 -10.90 -17.82 -4.45
C ILE A 73 -11.85 -17.61 -3.27
N MET A 74 -12.73 -16.61 -3.37
CA MET A 74 -13.66 -16.29 -2.30
C MET A 74 -14.92 -15.61 -2.83
N ILE A 75 -15.99 -15.69 -2.05
CA ILE A 75 -17.24 -15.01 -2.31
C ILE A 75 -17.50 -14.06 -1.15
N TYR A 76 -17.88 -12.82 -1.47
CA TYR A 76 -18.32 -11.86 -0.47
C TYR A 76 -19.57 -11.10 -0.94
N GLU A 77 -20.46 -10.79 -0.01
CA GLU A 77 -21.65 -10.02 -0.29
C GLU A 77 -21.36 -8.53 -0.14
N ALA A 78 -21.63 -7.75 -1.18
CA ALA A 78 -21.65 -6.30 -1.11
C ALA A 78 -22.84 -5.75 -1.89
N MET A 79 -23.46 -4.69 -1.36
CA MET A 79 -24.61 -4.02 -2.00
C MET A 79 -25.77 -4.98 -2.37
N LYS A 80 -26.07 -5.97 -1.50
CA LYS A 80 -27.08 -7.03 -1.70
C LYS A 80 -26.80 -7.98 -2.87
N MET A 81 -25.55 -8.04 -3.31
CA MET A 81 -25.11 -8.88 -4.41
C MET A 81 -23.91 -9.70 -3.97
N GLN A 82 -23.88 -10.97 -4.37
CA GLN A 82 -22.72 -11.83 -4.18
C GLN A 82 -21.68 -11.50 -5.24
N ASN A 83 -20.46 -11.19 -4.81
CA ASN A 83 -19.32 -10.92 -5.67
C ASN A 83 -18.33 -12.08 -5.54
N ILE A 84 -18.01 -12.67 -6.68
CA ILE A 84 -17.04 -13.75 -6.79
C ILE A 84 -15.67 -13.12 -7.06
N ILE A 85 -14.71 -13.35 -6.18
CA ILE A 85 -13.32 -12.94 -6.37
C ILE A 85 -12.57 -14.08 -7.04
N ARG A 86 -11.94 -13.77 -8.17
CA ARG A 86 -11.17 -14.71 -8.98
C ARG A 86 -9.68 -14.41 -8.90
N ALA A 87 -8.86 -15.43 -9.05
CA ALA A 87 -7.41 -15.32 -9.10
C ALA A 87 -6.96 -14.48 -10.31
N PRO A 88 -6.19 -13.39 -10.10
CA PRO A 88 -5.69 -12.57 -11.20
C PRO A 88 -4.58 -13.25 -12.03
N PHE A 89 -3.87 -14.21 -11.44
CA PHE A 89 -2.75 -14.96 -12.02
C PHE A 89 -2.62 -16.33 -11.34
N ASP A 90 -1.76 -17.20 -11.89
CA ASP A 90 -1.42 -18.50 -11.31
C ASP A 90 -0.50 -18.33 -10.10
N GLY A 91 -0.82 -19.00 -9.00
CA GLY A 91 -0.06 -18.83 -7.75
C GLY A 91 -0.58 -19.63 -6.57
N THR A 92 0.06 -19.43 -5.42
CA THR A 92 -0.26 -20.12 -4.16
C THR A 92 -0.78 -19.16 -3.12
N VAL A 93 -1.86 -19.54 -2.42
CA VAL A 93 -2.41 -18.77 -1.30
C VAL A 93 -1.45 -18.84 -0.13
N GLU A 94 -0.76 -17.75 0.18
CA GLU A 94 0.22 -17.74 1.26
C GLU A 94 -0.41 -17.31 2.59
N GLN A 95 -1.30 -16.32 2.55
CA GLN A 95 -1.96 -15.79 3.74
C GLN A 95 -3.41 -15.39 3.47
N ILE A 96 -4.27 -15.61 4.48
CA ILE A 96 -5.66 -15.15 4.51
C ILE A 96 -5.83 -14.30 5.79
N PHE A 97 -6.21 -13.04 5.63
CA PHE A 97 -6.32 -12.07 6.73
C PHE A 97 -7.73 -11.91 7.28
N VAL A 98 -8.73 -12.43 6.56
CA VAL A 98 -10.15 -12.26 6.87
C VAL A 98 -10.82 -13.61 7.16
N LYS A 99 -11.94 -13.57 7.89
CA LYS A 99 -12.73 -14.76 8.23
C LYS A 99 -14.11 -14.71 7.58
N THR A 100 -14.73 -15.89 7.42
CA THR A 100 -16.12 -15.99 7.00
C THR A 100 -17.05 -15.26 7.97
N GLY A 101 -17.96 -14.43 7.45
CA GLY A 101 -18.85 -13.56 8.21
C GLY A 101 -18.25 -12.21 8.61
N GLU A 102 -16.97 -11.96 8.32
CA GLU A 102 -16.30 -10.71 8.67
C GLU A 102 -16.68 -9.56 7.73
N LYS A 103 -16.87 -8.36 8.30
CA LYS A 103 -17.11 -7.13 7.54
C LYS A 103 -15.79 -6.52 7.11
N VAL A 104 -15.60 -6.37 5.81
CA VAL A 104 -14.38 -5.82 5.21
C VAL A 104 -14.67 -4.41 4.67
N ALA A 105 -13.79 -3.46 5.01
CA ALA A 105 -13.85 -2.09 4.49
C ALA A 105 -13.08 -1.96 3.17
N LYS A 106 -13.33 -0.89 2.42
CA LYS A 106 -12.59 -0.59 1.18
C LYS A 106 -11.09 -0.45 1.46
N GLY A 107 -10.26 -1.10 0.64
CA GLY A 107 -8.81 -1.04 0.69
C GLY A 107 -8.15 -1.91 1.77
N VAL A 108 -8.93 -2.77 2.45
CA VAL A 108 -8.37 -3.79 3.35
C VAL A 108 -7.83 -4.95 2.54
N VAL A 109 -6.64 -5.43 2.89
CA VAL A 109 -6.03 -6.65 2.33
C VAL A 109 -6.77 -7.85 2.90
N MET A 110 -7.35 -8.67 2.03
CA MET A 110 -8.09 -9.87 2.40
C MET A 110 -7.21 -11.11 2.35
N MET A 111 -6.33 -11.18 1.35
CA MET A 111 -5.45 -12.32 1.14
C MET A 111 -4.15 -11.88 0.45
N TYR A 112 -3.09 -12.66 0.66
CA TYR A 112 -1.86 -12.58 -0.13
C TYR A 112 -1.73 -13.81 -1.01
N LEU A 113 -1.67 -13.59 -2.32
CA LEU A 113 -1.50 -14.62 -3.34
C LEU A 113 -0.12 -14.49 -3.96
N LYS A 114 0.76 -15.44 -3.65
CA LYS A 114 2.11 -15.47 -4.21
C LYS A 114 2.04 -15.98 -5.65
N SER A 115 2.47 -15.18 -6.60
CA SER A 115 2.55 -15.59 -8.01
C SER A 115 3.67 -16.61 -8.23
N ASP A 116 3.45 -17.52 -9.17
CA ASP A 116 4.49 -18.45 -9.63
C ASP A 116 5.53 -17.74 -10.52
N VAL A 117 5.15 -16.62 -11.12
CA VAL A 117 6.00 -15.77 -11.96
C VAL A 117 6.43 -14.54 -11.16
N GLU A 118 7.69 -14.15 -11.25
CA GLU A 118 8.17 -12.89 -10.65
C GLU A 118 7.63 -11.68 -11.43
N PHE A 119 7.04 -10.72 -10.70
CA PHE A 119 6.67 -9.43 -11.29
C PHE A 119 7.93 -8.61 -11.56
N VAL A 120 8.38 -8.61 -12.82
CA VAL A 120 9.43 -7.71 -13.26
C VAL A 120 8.82 -6.32 -13.41
N TYR A 121 9.09 -5.47 -12.44
CA TYR A 121 8.95 -4.04 -12.63
C TYR A 121 10.17 -3.60 -13.41
N GLU A 122 9.98 -3.25 -14.68
CA GLU A 122 10.88 -2.30 -15.29
C GLU A 122 10.73 -1.02 -14.48
N ASP A 123 11.68 -0.78 -13.58
CA ASP A 123 11.86 0.54 -13.02
C ASP A 123 12.11 1.46 -14.21
N ILE A 124 11.04 2.11 -14.69
CA ILE A 124 11.17 3.41 -15.34
C ILE A 124 11.91 4.23 -14.28
N ASN A 125 13.22 4.34 -14.50
CA ASN A 125 14.25 4.71 -13.56
C ASN A 125 13.74 5.37 -12.27
N ASP A 126 14.24 4.90 -11.13
CA ASP A 126 14.24 5.59 -9.84
C ASP A 126 15.08 6.90 -9.87
N ASP A 127 15.18 7.50 -11.05
CA ASP A 127 15.60 8.86 -11.26
C ASP A 127 14.38 9.76 -11.17
N LEU A 128 14.15 10.27 -9.96
CA LEU A 128 13.32 11.45 -9.71
C LEU A 128 13.83 12.73 -10.43
N SER A 129 14.74 12.62 -11.41
CA SER A 129 15.18 13.68 -12.32
C SER A 129 14.61 13.60 -13.75
N ALA A 130 13.81 12.59 -14.12
CA ALA A 130 13.25 12.46 -15.46
C ALA A 130 11.71 12.53 -15.53
N ILE A 131 11.13 13.65 -15.10
CA ILE A 131 9.89 14.15 -15.72
C ILE A 131 10.21 15.55 -16.26
N VAL A 132 11.00 15.59 -17.34
CA VAL A 132 10.96 16.73 -18.25
C VAL A 132 9.85 16.38 -19.25
N PRO A 133 8.66 17.00 -19.19
CA PRO A 133 7.77 16.92 -20.34
C PRO A 133 8.52 17.56 -21.50
N ASP A 134 8.60 16.86 -22.63
CA ASP A 134 9.19 17.38 -23.86
C ASP A 134 8.67 18.81 -24.12
N PRO A 135 9.53 19.79 -24.46
CA PRO A 135 9.04 21.06 -24.94
C PRO A 135 8.25 20.79 -26.23
N VAL A 136 6.95 21.04 -26.18
CA VAL A 136 6.11 21.08 -27.37
C VAL A 136 6.70 22.16 -28.28
N VAL A 137 7.15 21.74 -29.47
CA VAL A 137 7.61 22.59 -30.57
C VAL A 137 6.53 23.60 -30.94
#